data_AF-A0A7E4V3F5-F1
#
_entry.id   AF-A0A7E4V3F5-F1
#
_cell.length_a   1.000
_cell.length_b   1.000
_cell.length_c   1.000
_cell.angle_alpha   90.00
_cell.angle_beta   90.00
_cell.angle_gamma   90.00
#
_symmetry.space_group_name_H-M   'P 1'
#
loop_
_entity.id
_entity.type
_entity.pdbx_description
1 polymer ?
#
loop_
_entity_poly.entity_id
_entity_poly.type
_entity_poly.pdbx_seq_one_letter_code
_entity_poly.pdbx_strand_id
1 'polypeptide(L)'
;MSFFLLNTRRTLKYKVTNASVRFFLADFCLGLLLCSTLLTVNWTLILWTCLLDSVGYMEQLLSWIQNTPAGLKLNPELSLVLANFFRYHLHLCRSGSIFNIFSQAIDYLFTVAAYVLSWSKYSVIYLPCVAPFIGGTIFIGLFVDYISLITINLRCFHVYSQRLALVSWTAIRSTFYVFQERKWNPLRRRVDYVELDFRQRLFATLQFLFLVSLLPTIAIYCLVFSGLFIVFEAMCRTLIYGVHRFQFRCCGISNSDNQPIWQFIY
;
A
#
# COMPACT_ATOMS: atom_id res chain seq x y z
N MET A 1 2.37 10.81 -3.93
CA MET A 1 3.09 12.09 -4.17
C MET A 1 4.56 11.77 -4.42
N SER A 2 4.86 11.34 -5.65
CA SER A 2 6.18 10.81 -6.03
C SER A 2 6.77 11.68 -7.15
N PHE A 3 7.10 12.93 -6.80
CA PHE A 3 7.94 13.80 -7.64
C PHE A 3 9.37 13.67 -7.11
N PHE A 4 10.04 12.56 -7.42
CA PHE A 4 11.45 12.38 -7.08
C PHE A 4 12.29 13.02 -8.18
N LEU A 5 12.82 14.21 -7.89
CA LEU A 5 13.77 14.94 -8.71
C LEU A 5 15.03 14.08 -8.95
N LEU A 6 15.24 13.64 -10.19
CA LEU A 6 16.49 13.07 -10.68
C LEU A 6 17.58 14.15 -10.69
N ASN A 7 18.25 14.35 -9.56
CA ASN A 7 19.49 15.11 -9.48
C ASN A 7 20.68 14.19 -9.76
N THR A 8 20.90 13.87 -11.04
CA THR A 8 22.18 13.29 -11.49
C THR A 8 22.59 13.98 -12.78
N ARG A 9 23.65 14.79 -12.70
CA ARG A 9 24.31 15.43 -13.84
C ARG A 9 24.96 14.37 -14.74
N ARG A 10 24.16 13.67 -15.55
CA ARG A 10 24.62 12.90 -16.70
C ARG A 10 23.97 13.46 -17.95
N THR A 11 24.77 13.75 -18.97
CA THR A 11 24.28 14.28 -20.26
C THR A 11 23.55 13.18 -21.01
N LEU A 12 22.22 13.16 -20.87
CA LEU A 12 21.35 12.26 -21.64
C LEU A 12 21.41 12.66 -23.12
N LYS A 13 21.86 11.76 -23.99
CA LYS A 13 21.75 11.95 -25.44
C LYS A 13 20.40 11.39 -25.88
N TYR A 14 19.57 12.25 -26.48
CA TYR A 14 18.34 11.83 -27.12
C TYR A 14 18.66 11.39 -28.56
N LYS A 15 18.22 10.18 -28.95
CA LYS A 15 18.30 9.75 -30.34
C LYS A 15 16.92 9.23 -30.75
N VAL A 16 16.21 10.00 -31.56
CA VAL A 16 14.95 9.57 -32.15
C VAL A 16 15.27 8.46 -33.15
N THR A 17 14.72 7.27 -32.93
CA THR A 17 14.90 6.10 -33.78
C THR A 17 13.56 5.63 -34.31
N ASN A 18 13.53 4.86 -35.40
CA ASN A 18 12.28 4.27 -35.89
C ASN A 18 11.62 3.33 -34.86
N ALA A 19 12.35 2.86 -33.84
CA ALA A 19 11.79 2.14 -32.72
C ALA A 19 11.05 3.06 -31.74
N SER A 20 11.58 4.24 -31.43
CA SER A 20 10.95 5.19 -30.48
C SER A 20 9.60 5.70 -30.99
N VAL A 21 9.49 5.95 -32.30
CA VAL A 21 8.22 6.34 -32.94
C VAL A 21 7.16 5.24 -32.83
N ARG A 22 7.55 3.96 -33.00
CA ARG A 22 6.64 2.81 -32.85
C ARG A 22 6.08 2.68 -31.43
N PHE A 23 6.90 2.91 -30.40
CA PHE A 23 6.43 2.85 -29.01
C PHE A 23 5.50 4.02 -28.66
N PHE A 24 5.76 5.22 -29.18
CA PHE A 24 4.86 6.36 -29.02
C PHE A 24 3.48 6.12 -29.65
N LEU A 25 3.45 5.59 -30.88
CA LEU A 25 2.20 5.20 -31.54
C LEU A 25 1.46 4.10 -30.76
N ALA A 26 2.19 3.12 -30.21
CA ALA A 26 1.58 2.10 -29.38
C ALA A 26 0.96 2.67 -28.09
N ASP A 27 1.61 3.66 -27.44
CA ASP A 27 1.05 4.33 -26.27
C ASP A 27 -0.23 5.11 -26.59
N PHE A 28 -0.24 5.77 -27.75
CA PHE A 28 -1.39 6.50 -28.26
C PHE A 28 -2.57 5.56 -28.56
N CYS A 29 -2.30 4.43 -29.25
CA CYS A 29 -3.32 3.40 -29.50
C CYS A 29 -3.87 2.79 -28.20
N LEU A 30 -3.00 2.53 -27.22
CA LEU A 30 -3.42 2.07 -25.88
C LEU A 30 -4.31 3.10 -25.18
N GLY A 31 -3.93 4.39 -25.24
CA GLY A 31 -4.74 5.49 -24.70
C GLY A 31 -6.13 5.58 -25.34
N LEU A 32 -6.22 5.42 -26.66
CA LEU A 32 -7.49 5.39 -27.41
C LEU A 32 -8.37 4.21 -26.98
N LEU A 33 -7.79 3.01 -26.87
CA LEU A 33 -8.51 1.82 -26.44
C LEU A 33 -9.06 1.99 -25.02
N LEU A 34 -8.23 2.43 -24.06
CA LEU A 34 -8.65 2.66 -22.68
C LEU A 34 -9.71 3.77 -22.57
N CYS A 35 -9.56 4.86 -23.33
CA CYS A 35 -10.56 5.92 -23.37
C CYS A 35 -11.91 5.42 -23.92
N SER A 36 -11.90 4.57 -24.97
CA SER A 36 -13.12 3.97 -25.49
C SER A 36 -13.84 3.13 -24.43
N THR A 37 -13.09 2.35 -23.64
CA THR A 37 -13.67 1.56 -22.55
C THR A 37 -14.21 2.42 -21.42
N LEU A 38 -13.61 3.58 -21.16
CA LEU A 38 -14.09 4.57 -20.18
C LEU A 38 -15.45 5.16 -20.55
N LEU A 39 -15.77 5.23 -21.84
CA LEU A 39 -17.04 5.74 -22.34
C LEU A 39 -18.14 4.67 -22.38
N THR A 40 -17.78 3.40 -22.57
CA THR A 40 -18.75 2.30 -22.69
C THR A 40 -19.13 1.67 -21.36
N VAL A 41 -18.23 1.73 -20.37
CA VAL A 41 -18.39 1.02 -19.09
C VAL A 41 -18.59 2.03 -17.95
N ASN A 42 -19.49 1.71 -17.02
CA ASN A 42 -19.68 2.49 -15.80
C ASN A 42 -18.56 2.23 -14.80
N TRP A 43 -17.40 2.84 -15.02
CA TRP A 43 -16.23 2.67 -14.14
C TRP A 43 -16.48 3.16 -12.72
N THR A 44 -17.33 4.16 -12.51
CA THR A 44 -17.69 4.62 -11.15
C THR A 44 -18.28 3.49 -10.31
N LEU A 45 -19.20 2.70 -10.89
CA LEU A 45 -19.79 1.55 -10.25
C LEU A 45 -18.75 0.47 -9.95
N ILE A 46 -17.90 0.13 -10.93
CA ILE A 46 -16.85 -0.90 -10.77
C ILE A 46 -15.85 -0.50 -9.69
N LEU A 47 -15.37 0.75 -9.73
CA LEU A 47 -14.44 1.27 -8.74
C LEU A 47 -15.08 1.30 -7.35
N TRP A 48 -16.37 1.64 -7.25
CA TRP A 48 -17.07 1.59 -5.96
C TRP A 48 -17.24 0.16 -5.43
N THR A 49 -17.59 -0.80 -6.30
CA THR A 49 -17.73 -2.20 -5.90
C THR A 49 -16.39 -2.79 -5.47
N CYS A 50 -15.30 -2.56 -6.21
CA CYS A 50 -13.98 -3.04 -5.83
C CYS A 50 -13.52 -2.49 -4.48
N LEU A 51 -13.84 -1.22 -4.24
CA LEU A 51 -13.53 -0.55 -2.99
C LEU A 51 -14.31 -1.18 -1.80
N LEU A 52 -15.60 -1.46 -1.97
CA LEU A 52 -16.43 -2.13 -0.96
C LEU A 52 -16.01 -3.58 -0.73
N ASP A 53 -15.73 -4.32 -1.80
CA ASP A 53 -15.24 -5.70 -1.74
C ASP A 53 -13.92 -5.77 -0.99
N SER A 54 -13.02 -4.79 -1.18
CA SER A 54 -11.74 -4.75 -0.44
C SER A 54 -11.95 -4.70 1.08
N VAL A 55 -12.96 -3.97 1.56
CA VAL A 55 -13.33 -3.91 2.98
C VAL A 55 -13.93 -5.24 3.42
N GLY A 56 -14.82 -5.83 2.61
CA GLY A 56 -15.40 -7.15 2.88
C GLY A 56 -14.34 -8.27 3.00
N TYR A 57 -13.35 -8.30 2.10
CA TYR A 57 -12.25 -9.25 2.19
C TYR A 57 -11.42 -9.06 3.46
N MET A 58 -11.20 -7.82 3.89
CA MET A 58 -10.50 -7.54 5.14
C MET A 58 -11.30 -7.98 6.37
N GLU A 59 -12.63 -7.81 6.38
CA GLU A 59 -13.50 -8.32 7.44
C GLU A 59 -13.49 -9.86 7.51
N GLN A 60 -13.54 -10.53 6.36
CA GLN A 60 -13.43 -11.99 6.26
C GLN A 60 -12.06 -12.50 6.72
N LEU A 61 -10.99 -11.79 6.37
CA LEU A 61 -9.65 -12.14 6.83
C LEU A 61 -9.53 -11.96 8.36
N LEU A 62 -10.11 -10.90 8.93
CA LEU A 62 -10.14 -10.71 10.37
C LEU A 62 -10.97 -11.78 11.10
N SER A 63 -12.10 -12.20 10.54
CA SER A 63 -12.88 -13.31 11.11
C SER A 63 -12.14 -14.64 11.00
N TRP A 64 -11.41 -14.87 9.92
CA TRP A 64 -10.55 -16.04 9.77
C TRP A 64 -9.41 -16.07 10.80
N ILE A 65 -8.72 -14.96 11.04
CA ILE A 65 -7.67 -14.88 12.09
C ILE A 65 -8.27 -15.11 13.48
N GLN A 66 -9.50 -14.65 13.73
CA GLN A 66 -10.17 -14.85 15.01
C GLN A 66 -10.58 -16.33 15.24
N ASN A 67 -11.01 -17.03 14.19
CA ASN A 67 -11.55 -18.39 14.25
C ASN A 67 -10.46 -19.46 14.06
N THR A 68 -9.36 -19.38 14.83
CA THR A 68 -8.20 -20.30 14.80
C THR A 68 -7.49 -20.39 13.44
N PRO A 69 -6.52 -19.51 13.15
CA PRO A 69 -5.81 -19.51 11.87
C PRO A 69 -4.90 -20.74 11.79
N ALA A 70 -5.04 -21.52 10.72
CA ALA A 70 -4.25 -22.74 10.46
C ALA A 70 -4.22 -23.75 11.63
N GLY A 71 -5.27 -23.77 12.48
CA GLY A 71 -5.34 -24.64 13.65
C GLY A 71 -4.48 -24.21 14.84
N LEU A 72 -3.85 -23.03 14.79
CA LEU A 72 -3.07 -22.51 15.91
C LEU A 72 -4.01 -21.99 17.01
N LYS A 73 -3.87 -22.53 18.23
CA LYS A 73 -4.62 -22.05 19.40
C LYS A 73 -4.00 -20.75 19.91
N LEU A 74 -4.55 -19.64 19.45
CA LEU A 74 -4.18 -18.28 19.87
C LEU A 74 -4.82 -17.91 21.21
N ASN A 75 -4.34 -16.83 21.82
CA ASN A 75 -5.00 -16.23 22.97
C ASN A 75 -6.33 -15.60 22.50
N PRO A 76 -7.50 -16.14 22.92
CA PRO A 76 -8.80 -15.74 22.38
C PRO A 76 -9.15 -14.30 22.75
N GLU A 77 -8.81 -13.86 23.97
CA GLU A 77 -9.10 -12.53 24.46
C GLU A 77 -8.35 -11.46 23.66
N LEU A 78 -7.05 -11.70 23.41
CA LEU A 78 -6.26 -10.77 22.61
C LEU A 78 -6.74 -10.74 21.16
N SER A 79 -7.02 -11.90 20.56
CA SER A 79 -7.49 -11.96 19.18
C SER A 79 -8.82 -11.22 19.00
N LEU A 80 -9.74 -11.33 19.97
CA LEU A 80 -10.99 -10.58 20.01
C LEU A 80 -10.73 -9.07 20.04
N VAL A 81 -9.90 -8.60 20.97
CA VAL A 81 -9.58 -7.16 21.11
C VAL A 81 -8.93 -6.62 19.84
N LEU A 82 -7.97 -7.34 19.25
CA LEU A 82 -7.31 -6.94 18.01
C LEU A 82 -8.28 -6.91 16.82
N ALA A 83 -9.12 -7.94 16.69
CA ALA A 83 -10.11 -8.01 15.62
C ALA A 83 -11.12 -6.86 15.75
N ASN A 84 -11.59 -6.54 16.96
CA ASN A 84 -12.48 -5.42 17.20
C ASN A 84 -11.83 -4.07 16.90
N PHE A 85 -10.55 -3.89 17.26
CA PHE A 85 -9.79 -2.69 16.91
C PHE A 85 -9.69 -2.49 15.39
N PHE A 86 -9.32 -3.53 14.64
CA PHE A 86 -9.23 -3.44 13.18
C PHE A 86 -10.60 -3.27 12.52
N ARG A 87 -11.64 -3.99 12.98
CA ARG A 87 -13.02 -3.82 12.50
C ARG A 87 -13.54 -2.41 12.73
N TYR A 88 -13.24 -1.82 13.88
CA TYR A 88 -13.60 -0.43 14.14
C TYR A 88 -12.96 0.52 13.13
N HIS A 89 -11.69 0.29 12.75
CA HIS A 89 -11.04 1.07 11.71
C HIS A 89 -11.68 0.86 10.32
N LEU A 90 -12.06 -0.38 9.97
CA LEU A 90 -12.82 -0.65 8.74
C LEU A 90 -14.18 0.05 8.75
N HIS A 91 -14.89 0.01 9.88
CA HIS A 91 -16.16 0.70 10.04
C HIS A 91 -15.99 2.23 9.92
N LEU A 92 -14.93 2.81 10.50
CA LEU A 92 -14.60 4.22 10.30
C LEU A 92 -14.24 4.53 8.85
N CYS A 93 -13.60 3.61 8.13
CA CYS A 93 -13.31 3.80 6.71
C CYS A 93 -14.60 3.77 5.87
N ARG A 94 -15.50 2.83 6.16
CA ARG A 94 -16.78 2.65 5.48
C ARG A 94 -17.79 3.75 5.79
N SER A 95 -17.88 4.15 7.06
CA SER A 95 -18.82 5.17 7.56
C SER A 95 -18.23 6.59 7.50
N GLY A 96 -16.92 6.72 7.40
CA GLY A 96 -16.23 7.99 7.51
C GLY A 96 -16.34 8.82 6.24
N SER A 97 -16.22 10.14 6.41
CA SER A 97 -16.25 11.11 5.31
C SER A 97 -15.23 10.81 4.21
N ILE A 98 -14.13 10.10 4.47
CA ILE A 98 -13.12 9.80 3.43
C ILE A 98 -13.72 9.05 2.23
N PHE A 99 -14.47 7.96 2.44
CA PHE A 99 -15.06 7.19 1.33
C PHE A 99 -16.16 7.99 0.63
N ASN A 100 -16.98 8.73 1.39
CA ASN A 100 -18.06 9.55 0.84
C ASN A 100 -17.52 10.77 0.07
N ILE A 101 -16.44 11.40 0.53
CA ILE A 101 -15.76 12.50 -0.17
C ILE A 101 -15.11 11.93 -1.44
N PHE A 102 -14.51 10.75 -1.39
CA PHE A 102 -13.88 10.14 -2.55
C PHE A 102 -14.90 9.71 -3.60
N SER A 103 -16.03 9.13 -3.20
CA SER A 103 -17.12 8.80 -4.13
C SER A 103 -17.72 10.05 -4.76
N GLN A 104 -17.99 11.09 -3.95
CA GLN A 104 -18.47 12.37 -4.46
C GLN A 104 -17.47 13.04 -5.42
N ALA A 105 -16.17 12.96 -5.14
CA ALA A 105 -15.14 13.51 -6.01
C ALA A 105 -15.03 12.74 -7.34
N ILE A 106 -15.10 11.40 -7.31
CA ILE A 106 -15.10 10.55 -8.51
C ILE A 106 -16.36 10.82 -9.34
N ASP A 107 -17.54 10.84 -8.71
CA ASP A 107 -18.80 11.09 -9.39
C ASP A 107 -18.81 12.50 -10.00
N TYR A 108 -18.32 13.52 -9.29
CA TYR A 108 -18.19 14.87 -9.83
C TYR A 108 -17.26 14.92 -11.03
N LEU A 109 -16.07 14.31 -10.93
CA LEU A 109 -15.08 14.31 -12.01
C LEU A 109 -15.60 13.56 -13.25
N PHE A 110 -16.31 12.45 -13.05
CA PHE A 110 -16.93 11.69 -14.14
C PHE A 110 -18.13 12.42 -14.75
N THR A 111 -18.94 13.10 -13.93
CA THR A 111 -20.09 13.90 -14.40
C THR A 111 -19.61 15.10 -15.20
N VAL A 112 -18.54 15.79 -14.76
CA VAL A 112 -17.92 16.88 -15.51
C VAL A 112 -17.31 16.36 -16.80
N ALA A 113 -16.60 15.23 -16.78
CA ALA A 113 -16.08 14.61 -18.00
C ALA A 113 -17.22 14.27 -18.98
N ALA A 114 -18.29 13.63 -18.50
CA ALA A 114 -19.47 13.30 -19.29
C ALA A 114 -20.20 14.54 -19.81
N TYR A 115 -20.28 15.62 -19.03
CA TYR A 115 -20.89 16.88 -19.45
C TYR A 115 -20.05 17.58 -20.53
N VAL A 116 -18.73 17.60 -20.39
CA VAL A 116 -17.78 18.09 -21.41
C VAL A 116 -17.87 17.25 -22.69
N LEU A 117 -18.03 15.93 -22.57
CA LEU A 117 -18.28 15.01 -23.68
C LEU A 117 -19.68 15.21 -24.32
N SER A 118 -20.69 15.56 -23.53
CA SER A 118 -22.10 15.72 -23.97
C SER A 118 -22.39 17.09 -24.62
N TRP A 119 -21.74 18.17 -24.15
CA TRP A 119 -21.75 19.49 -24.82
C TRP A 119 -21.13 19.45 -26.23
N SER A 120 -20.53 18.33 -26.57
CA SER A 120 -19.88 18.02 -27.83
C SER A 120 -20.80 17.32 -28.84
N LYS A 121 -22.06 17.76 -28.98
CA LYS A 121 -22.96 17.19 -30.02
C LYS A 121 -22.43 17.37 -31.46
N TYR A 122 -21.44 18.25 -31.66
CA TYR A 122 -20.71 18.47 -32.92
C TYR A 122 -19.22 18.07 -32.88
N SER A 123 -18.75 17.47 -31.77
CA SER A 123 -17.34 17.09 -31.59
C SER A 123 -17.22 15.69 -30.98
N VAL A 124 -18.05 14.75 -31.48
CA VAL A 124 -17.81 13.31 -31.36
C VAL A 124 -16.44 12.92 -31.96
N ILE A 125 -15.87 13.79 -32.82
CA ILE A 125 -14.57 13.59 -33.46
C ILE A 125 -13.41 14.25 -32.69
N TYR A 126 -13.59 15.39 -31.99
CA TYR A 126 -12.44 16.15 -31.45
C TYR A 126 -12.06 15.81 -30.00
N LEU A 127 -13.00 15.44 -29.13
CA LEU A 127 -12.70 15.19 -27.71
C LEU A 127 -12.01 13.83 -27.44
N PRO A 128 -12.43 12.72 -28.10
CA PRO A 128 -11.66 11.49 -28.13
C PRO A 128 -10.30 11.64 -28.83
N CYS A 129 -10.08 12.74 -29.56
CA CYS A 129 -8.77 13.04 -30.12
C CYS A 129 -7.83 13.71 -29.11
N VAL A 130 -8.31 14.50 -28.13
CA VAL A 130 -7.42 15.23 -27.19
C VAL A 130 -6.96 14.37 -26.01
N ALA A 131 -7.83 13.53 -25.45
CA ALA A 131 -7.51 12.67 -24.29
C ALA A 131 -6.38 11.62 -24.53
N PRO A 132 -6.23 11.01 -25.73
CA PRO A 132 -5.14 10.09 -26.01
C PRO A 132 -3.79 10.75 -26.26
N PHE A 133 -3.73 12.07 -26.52
CA PHE A 133 -2.45 12.80 -26.58
C PHE A 133 -1.73 12.81 -25.22
N ILE A 134 -2.44 12.48 -24.14
CA ILE A 134 -1.91 12.32 -22.78
C ILE A 134 -1.25 10.92 -22.62
N GLY A 135 -1.56 9.93 -23.47
CA GLY A 135 -0.90 8.61 -23.53
C GLY A 135 -1.49 7.53 -22.60
N GLY A 136 -1.47 6.27 -23.03
CA GLY A 136 -1.93 5.11 -22.27
C GLY A 136 -1.18 4.89 -20.96
N THR A 137 0.10 5.28 -20.91
CA THR A 137 0.93 5.24 -19.70
C THR A 137 0.36 6.06 -18.54
N ILE A 138 -0.34 7.17 -18.81
CA ILE A 138 -0.97 7.99 -17.76
C ILE A 138 -2.19 7.29 -17.16
N PHE A 139 -2.99 6.59 -17.97
CA PHE A 139 -4.10 5.78 -17.46
C PHE A 139 -3.62 4.65 -16.55
N ILE A 140 -2.52 3.98 -16.91
CA ILE A 140 -1.91 2.95 -16.06
C ILE A 140 -1.39 3.58 -14.76
N GLY A 141 -0.81 4.78 -14.81
CA GLY A 141 -0.41 5.52 -13.61
C GLY A 141 -1.58 5.81 -12.67
N LEU A 142 -2.69 6.35 -13.21
CA LEU A 142 -3.92 6.59 -12.45
C LEU A 142 -4.50 5.31 -11.85
N PHE A 143 -4.42 4.20 -12.58
CA PHE A 143 -4.88 2.90 -12.08
C PHE A 143 -4.02 2.40 -10.91
N VAL A 144 -2.70 2.59 -10.95
CA VAL A 144 -1.82 2.24 -9.82
C VAL A 144 -2.08 3.15 -8.60
N ASP A 145 -2.32 4.44 -8.83
CA ASP A 145 -2.70 5.36 -7.75
C ASP A 145 -4.04 4.94 -7.12
N TYR A 146 -5.00 4.49 -7.93
CA TYR A 146 -6.28 3.97 -7.46
C TYR A 146 -6.12 2.67 -6.63
N ILE A 147 -5.31 1.70 -7.07
CA ILE A 147 -5.00 0.50 -6.28
C ILE A 147 -4.36 0.88 -4.94
N SER A 148 -3.47 1.87 -4.95
CA SER A 148 -2.80 2.38 -3.73
C SER A 148 -3.79 3.00 -2.75
N LEU A 149 -4.89 3.58 -3.23
CA LEU A 149 -5.97 4.12 -2.41
C LEU A 149 -6.85 3.04 -1.81
N ILE A 150 -7.26 2.03 -2.60
CA ILE A 150 -8.06 0.90 -2.08
C ILE A 150 -7.28 0.16 -0.98
N THR A 151 -5.97 -0.01 -1.16
CA THR A 151 -5.10 -0.73 -0.22
C THR A 151 -4.70 0.10 1.00
N ILE A 152 -5.25 1.30 1.20
CA ILE A 152 -4.94 2.15 2.35
C ILE A 152 -5.22 1.46 3.69
N ASN A 153 -6.34 0.74 3.80
CA ASN A 153 -6.72 0.00 5.00
C ASN A 153 -5.67 -1.07 5.35
N LEU A 154 -5.22 -1.81 4.33
CA LEU A 154 -4.16 -2.81 4.47
C LEU A 154 -2.84 -2.18 4.93
N ARG A 155 -2.46 -1.05 4.33
CA ARG A 155 -1.24 -0.32 4.71
C ARG A 155 -1.29 0.18 6.14
N CYS A 156 -2.43 0.71 6.58
CA CYS A 156 -2.66 1.11 7.97
C CYS A 156 -2.50 -0.09 8.92
N PHE A 157 -3.10 -1.23 8.60
CA PHE A 157 -3.03 -2.44 9.45
C PHE A 157 -1.64 -3.03 9.53
N HIS A 158 -0.90 -3.01 8.42
CA HIS A 158 0.51 -3.37 8.41
C HIS A 158 1.32 -2.49 9.37
N VAL A 159 1.17 -1.16 9.30
CA VAL A 159 1.88 -0.26 10.23
C VAL A 159 1.47 -0.51 11.68
N TYR A 160 0.17 -0.67 11.97
CA TYR A 160 -0.30 -0.92 13.33
C TYR A 160 0.20 -2.24 13.90
N SER A 161 0.16 -3.32 13.13
CA SER A 161 0.65 -4.63 13.57
C SER A 161 2.16 -4.63 13.81
N GLN A 162 2.95 -3.97 12.95
CA GLN A 162 4.39 -3.80 13.18
C GLN A 162 4.69 -2.98 14.44
N ARG A 163 3.97 -1.87 14.65
CA ARG A 163 4.14 -1.04 15.86
C ARG A 163 3.78 -1.81 17.12
N LEU A 164 2.69 -2.57 17.08
CA LEU A 164 2.28 -3.44 18.18
C LEU A 164 3.34 -4.50 18.47
N ALA A 165 3.86 -5.18 17.45
CA ALA A 165 4.94 -6.16 17.59
C ALA A 165 6.20 -5.55 18.21
N LEU A 166 6.59 -4.33 17.80
CA LEU A 166 7.71 -3.61 18.38
C LEU A 166 7.47 -3.28 19.87
N VAL A 167 6.30 -2.75 20.21
CA VAL A 167 5.94 -2.46 21.60
C VAL A 167 5.98 -3.74 22.45
N SER A 168 5.37 -4.83 21.98
CA SER A 168 5.38 -6.11 22.66
C SER A 168 6.79 -6.66 22.84
N TRP A 169 7.65 -6.58 21.82
CA TRP A 169 9.04 -7.02 21.90
C TRP A 169 9.83 -6.21 22.93
N THR A 170 9.70 -4.88 22.92
CA THR A 170 10.37 -4.01 23.90
C THR A 170 9.87 -4.25 25.32
N ALA A 171 8.57 -4.51 25.51
CA ALA A 171 7.98 -4.86 26.79
C ALA A 171 8.51 -6.21 27.31
N ILE A 172 8.57 -7.24 26.46
CA ILE A 172 9.15 -8.54 26.84
C ILE A 172 10.61 -8.38 27.24
N ARG A 173 11.39 -7.63 26.44
CA ARG A 173 12.81 -7.40 26.72
C ARG A 173 13.01 -6.67 28.05
N SER A 174 12.20 -5.66 28.35
CA SER A 174 12.33 -4.92 29.61
C SER A 174 11.94 -5.78 30.81
N THR A 175 10.84 -6.54 30.74
CA THR A 175 10.43 -7.45 31.81
C THR A 175 11.39 -8.62 31.99
N PHE A 176 12.03 -9.08 30.92
CA PHE A 176 13.06 -10.13 30.98
C PHE A 176 14.30 -9.68 31.75
N TYR A 177 14.73 -8.42 31.62
CA TYR A 177 15.80 -7.90 32.47
C TYR A 177 15.40 -7.90 33.94
N VAL A 178 14.17 -7.46 34.26
CA VAL A 178 13.67 -7.46 35.65
C VAL A 178 13.57 -8.88 36.21
N PHE A 179 13.14 -9.85 35.41
CA PHE A 179 13.13 -11.28 35.77
C PHE A 179 14.51 -11.81 36.16
N GLN A 180 15.56 -11.34 35.47
CA GLN A 180 16.96 -11.68 35.75
C GLN A 180 17.63 -10.80 36.82
N GLU A 181 16.88 -9.96 37.54
CA GLU A 181 17.43 -9.02 38.53
C GLU A 181 18.42 -8.03 37.92
N ARG A 182 18.20 -7.68 36.66
CA ARG A 182 19.05 -6.81 35.87
C ARG A 182 18.28 -5.53 35.55
N LYS A 183 18.97 -4.39 35.63
CA LYS A 183 18.41 -3.08 35.27
C LYS A 183 19.34 -2.37 34.29
N TRP A 184 18.77 -1.86 33.20
CA TRP A 184 19.51 -0.99 32.29
C TRP A 184 19.74 0.37 32.94
N ASN A 185 21.00 0.77 33.05
CA ASN A 185 21.40 2.06 33.58
C ASN A 185 21.73 3.01 32.40
N PRO A 186 20.86 3.99 32.07
CA PRO A 186 21.09 4.89 30.94
C PRO A 186 22.30 5.82 31.15
N LEU A 187 22.64 6.14 32.40
CA LEU A 187 23.77 7.04 32.72
C LEU A 187 25.12 6.39 32.39
N ARG A 188 25.25 5.07 32.61
CA ARG A 188 26.49 4.30 32.39
C ARG A 188 26.42 3.36 31.18
N ARG A 189 25.30 3.40 30.42
CA ARG A 189 25.01 2.55 29.26
C ARG A 189 25.35 1.06 29.47
N ARG A 190 25.04 0.52 30.66
CA ARG A 190 25.34 -0.86 31.05
C ARG A 190 24.17 -1.50 31.80
N VAL A 191 24.19 -2.83 31.89
CA VAL A 191 23.24 -3.60 32.71
C VAL A 191 23.85 -3.81 34.09
N ASP A 192 23.23 -3.26 35.12
CA ASP A 192 23.63 -3.44 36.52
C ASP A 192 22.73 -4.51 37.19
N TYR A 193 23.28 -5.28 38.14
CA TYR A 193 22.50 -6.17 39.00
C TYR A 193 21.80 -5.34 40.08
N VAL A 194 20.57 -5.71 40.40
CA VAL A 194 19.74 -5.06 41.42
C VAL A 194 19.07 -6.14 42.25
N GLU A 195 19.27 -6.10 43.55
CA GLU A 195 18.56 -6.98 44.48
C GLU A 195 17.07 -6.61 44.51
N LEU A 196 16.22 -7.52 44.04
CA LEU A 196 14.77 -7.36 44.02
C LEU A 196 14.13 -8.27 45.06
N ASP A 197 13.18 -7.71 45.82
CA ASP A 197 12.33 -8.48 46.72
C ASP A 197 11.60 -9.60 45.98
N PHE A 198 11.35 -10.70 46.68
CA PHE A 198 10.63 -11.85 46.12
C PHE A 198 9.29 -11.46 45.47
N ARG A 199 8.53 -10.57 46.12
CA ARG A 199 7.22 -10.09 45.61
C ARG A 199 7.35 -9.35 44.28
N GLN A 200 8.38 -8.51 44.14
CA GLN A 200 8.63 -7.73 42.92
C GLN A 200 9.02 -8.65 41.77
N ARG A 201 9.86 -9.65 42.05
CA ARG A 201 10.26 -10.67 41.08
C ARG A 201 9.06 -11.48 40.59
N LEU A 202 8.18 -11.92 41.50
CA LEU A 202 6.96 -12.64 41.15
C LEU A 202 6.05 -11.83 40.23
N PHE A 203 5.88 -10.53 40.51
CA PHE A 203 5.09 -9.66 39.63
C PHE A 203 5.69 -9.55 38.23
N ALA A 204 7.02 -9.39 38.14
CA ALA A 204 7.73 -9.37 36.86
C ALA A 204 7.60 -10.71 36.10
N THR A 205 7.67 -11.85 36.80
CA THR A 205 7.52 -13.17 36.18
C THR A 205 6.12 -13.36 35.59
N LEU A 206 5.08 -12.88 36.29
CA LEU A 206 3.69 -12.95 35.83
C LEU A 206 3.46 -12.07 34.61
N GLN A 207 3.96 -10.83 34.64
CA GLN A 207 3.88 -9.91 33.50
C GLN A 207 4.63 -10.46 32.28
N PHE A 208 5.81 -11.05 32.48
CA PHE A 208 6.59 -11.69 31.43
C PHE A 208 5.82 -12.85 30.80
N LEU A 209 5.28 -13.76 31.62
CA LEU A 209 4.49 -14.89 31.14
C LEU A 209 3.27 -14.43 30.34
N PHE A 210 2.56 -13.41 30.82
CA PHE A 210 1.44 -12.80 30.10
C PHE A 210 1.88 -12.26 28.73
N LEU A 211 2.93 -11.44 28.67
CA LEU A 211 3.43 -10.87 27.41
C LEU A 211 3.92 -11.92 26.42
N VAL A 212 4.61 -12.97 26.91
CA VAL A 212 5.04 -14.09 26.06
C VAL A 212 3.84 -14.86 25.51
N SER A 213 2.76 -15.04 26.29
CA SER A 213 1.53 -15.69 25.81
C SER A 213 0.81 -14.89 24.71
N LEU A 214 0.99 -13.57 24.67
CA LEU A 214 0.41 -12.69 23.66
C LEU A 214 1.19 -12.71 22.34
N LEU A 215 2.50 -12.96 22.40
CA LEU A 215 3.41 -12.84 21.26
C LEU A 215 3.01 -13.69 20.04
N PRO A 216 2.59 -14.98 20.16
CA PRO A 216 2.16 -15.78 19.01
C PRO A 216 0.98 -15.15 18.25
N THR A 217 0.03 -14.57 18.98
CA THR A 217 -1.13 -13.89 18.41
C THR A 217 -0.68 -12.68 17.59
N ILE A 218 0.14 -11.81 18.19
CA ILE A 218 0.65 -10.59 17.53
C ILE A 218 1.52 -10.94 16.31
N ALA A 219 2.31 -12.01 16.40
CA ALA A 219 3.14 -12.51 15.31
C ALA A 219 2.29 -12.93 14.10
N ILE A 220 1.18 -13.65 14.30
CA ILE A 220 0.29 -14.06 13.20
C ILE A 220 -0.33 -12.85 12.51
N TYR A 221 -0.87 -11.90 13.27
CA TYR A 221 -1.42 -10.66 12.67
C TYR A 221 -0.34 -9.91 11.88
N CYS A 222 0.88 -9.82 12.40
CA CYS A 222 2.00 -9.19 11.70
C CYS A 222 2.35 -9.94 10.41
N LEU A 223 2.44 -11.28 10.44
CA LEU A 223 2.78 -12.10 9.28
C LEU A 223 1.73 -11.99 8.17
N VAL A 224 0.45 -12.12 8.50
CA VAL A 224 -0.64 -12.07 7.51
C VAL A 224 -0.70 -10.70 6.84
N PHE A 225 -0.71 -9.62 7.61
CA PHE A 225 -0.78 -8.27 7.04
C PHE A 225 0.50 -7.86 6.31
N SER A 226 1.68 -8.26 6.80
CA SER A 226 2.94 -8.01 6.09
C SER A 226 3.02 -8.78 4.78
N GLY A 227 2.60 -10.05 4.77
CA GLY A 227 2.57 -10.86 3.56
C GLY A 227 1.70 -10.23 2.48
N LEU A 228 0.47 -9.86 2.83
CA LEU A 228 -0.43 -9.19 1.90
C LEU A 228 0.12 -7.84 1.43
N PHE A 229 0.63 -7.00 2.35
CA PHE A 229 1.20 -5.71 2.01
C PHE A 229 2.36 -5.85 1.01
N ILE A 230 3.27 -6.80 1.24
CA ILE A 230 4.41 -7.04 0.34
C ILE A 230 3.95 -7.47 -1.05
N VAL A 231 2.94 -8.34 -1.15
CA VAL A 231 2.40 -8.80 -2.44
C VAL A 231 1.79 -7.64 -3.23
N PHE A 232 0.94 -6.83 -2.60
CA PHE A 232 0.32 -5.67 -3.27
C PHE A 232 1.35 -4.61 -3.66
N GLU A 233 2.28 -4.29 -2.76
CA GLU A 233 3.35 -3.34 -3.02
C GLU A 233 4.27 -3.82 -4.16
N ALA A 234 4.59 -5.12 -4.20
CA ALA A 234 5.36 -5.71 -5.28
C ALA A 234 4.61 -5.62 -6.62
N MET A 235 3.31 -5.94 -6.64
CA MET A 235 2.46 -5.79 -7.82
C MET A 235 2.48 -4.35 -8.34
N CYS A 236 2.20 -3.35 -7.50
CA CYS A 236 2.22 -1.94 -7.90
C CYS A 236 3.61 -1.51 -8.42
N ARG A 237 4.69 -1.91 -7.75
CA ARG A 237 6.06 -1.60 -8.18
C ARG A 237 6.41 -2.22 -9.52
N THR A 238 5.98 -3.47 -9.78
CA THR A 238 6.21 -4.12 -11.08
C THR A 238 5.45 -3.41 -12.21
N LEU A 239 4.22 -2.96 -11.95
CA LEU A 239 3.45 -2.16 -12.91
C LEU A 239 4.13 -0.82 -13.22
N ILE A 240 4.53 -0.07 -12.18
CA ILE A 240 5.25 1.20 -12.33
C ILE A 240 6.58 1.00 -13.06
N TYR A 241 7.33 -0.05 -12.72
CA TYR A 241 8.57 -0.39 -13.40
C TYR A 241 8.34 -0.69 -14.89
N GLY A 242 7.25 -1.40 -15.21
CA GLY A 242 6.82 -1.65 -16.59
C GLY A 242 6.54 -0.36 -17.36
N VAL A 243 5.78 0.57 -16.74
CA VAL A 243 5.46 1.87 -17.33
C VAL A 243 6.72 2.70 -17.54
N HIS A 244 7.58 2.81 -16.53
CA HIS A 244 8.85 3.50 -16.68
C HIS A 244 9.64 2.86 -17.83
N ARG A 245 9.84 1.53 -17.81
CA ARG A 245 10.55 0.77 -18.84
C ARG A 245 10.08 1.07 -20.25
N PHE A 246 8.78 1.21 -20.41
CA PHE A 246 8.14 1.57 -21.66
C PHE A 246 8.44 3.04 -22.03
N GLN A 247 8.29 3.99 -21.10
CA GLN A 247 8.54 5.41 -21.35
C GLN A 247 9.97 5.75 -21.79
N PHE A 248 11.04 5.21 -21.19
CA PHE A 248 12.37 5.56 -21.72
C PHE A 248 12.65 4.89 -23.09
N ARG A 249 12.00 3.77 -23.42
CA ARG A 249 12.05 3.21 -24.79
C ARG A 249 11.34 4.13 -25.79
N CYS A 250 10.25 4.79 -25.40
CA CYS A 250 9.58 5.83 -26.20
C CYS A 250 10.48 7.06 -26.44
N CYS A 251 11.28 7.47 -25.46
CA CYS A 251 12.13 8.67 -25.60
C CYS A 251 13.49 8.40 -26.28
N GLY A 252 13.86 7.14 -26.54
CA GLY A 252 15.14 6.79 -27.18
C GLY A 252 16.36 7.24 -26.38
N ILE A 253 16.23 7.33 -25.05
CA ILE A 253 17.29 7.79 -24.15
C ILE A 253 18.31 6.66 -23.97
N SER A 254 19.53 6.85 -24.48
CA SER A 254 20.67 5.95 -24.23
C SER A 254 21.73 6.68 -23.40
N ASN A 255 22.37 5.98 -22.47
CA ASN A 255 23.53 6.50 -21.77
C ASN A 255 24.70 6.65 -22.77
N SER A 256 25.65 7.56 -22.51
CA SER A 256 26.84 7.77 -23.36
C SER A 256 27.64 6.48 -23.63
N ASP A 257 27.51 5.49 -22.75
CA ASP A 257 28.28 4.25 -22.74
C ASP A 257 27.50 3.06 -23.34
N ASN A 258 26.37 3.29 -24.03
CA ASN A 258 25.48 2.25 -24.58
C ASN A 258 24.96 1.22 -23.55
N GLN A 259 25.09 1.50 -22.25
CA GLN A 259 24.56 0.67 -21.16
C GLN A 259 23.11 1.11 -20.83
N PRO A 260 22.15 0.17 -20.67
CA PRO A 260 20.77 0.52 -20.34
C PRO A 260 20.65 1.11 -18.92
N ILE A 261 20.12 2.32 -18.81
CA ILE A 261 19.99 3.13 -17.58
C ILE A 261 19.11 2.46 -16.49
N TRP A 262 18.31 1.44 -16.86
CA TRP A 262 17.43 0.70 -15.96
C TRP A 262 18.13 -0.02 -14.80
N GLN A 263 19.44 -0.26 -14.90
CA GLN A 263 20.21 -0.92 -13.85
C GLN A 263 20.56 0.00 -12.68
N PHE A 264 20.36 1.32 -12.81
CA PHE A 264 20.87 2.31 -11.86
C PHE A 264 19.78 3.10 -11.11
N ILE A 265 18.50 2.68 -11.19
CA ILE A 265 17.36 3.36 -10.55
C ILE A 265 16.94 2.67 -9.22
N TYR A 266 17.76 1.76 -8.68
CA TYR A 266 17.57 1.19 -7.34
C TYR A 266 18.81 1.35 -6.49
#